data_AF-A0A2V7DQD1-F1
#
_entry.id   AF-A0A2V7DQD1-F1
#
_cell.length_a   1.000
_cell.length_b   1.000
_cell.length_c   1.000
_cell.angle_alpha   90.00
_cell.angle_beta   90.00
_cell.angle_gamma   90.00
#
_symmetry.space_group_name_H-M   'P 1'
#
loop_
_entity.id
_entity.type
_entity.pdbx_description
1 polymer ?
#
loop_
_entity_poly.entity_id
_entity_poly.type
_entity_poly.pdbx_seq_one_letter_code
_entity_poly.pdbx_strand_id
1 'polypeptide(L)' 'MAGALWLLGGCAPNLNPSQWRAWDAFQDCRSLAPSATITQLPAQGGARFTSRDDERDAMTRCLNERHGYSSR' A
#
# COMPACT_ATOMS: atom_id res chain seq x y z
N MET A 1 -5.37 -37.82 -17.73
CA MET A 1 -4.66 -36.53 -17.80
C MET A 1 -4.30 -36.18 -16.37
N ALA A 2 -3.04 -36.44 -15.99
CA ALA A 2 -2.55 -36.25 -14.63
C ALA A 2 -2.36 -34.75 -14.35
N GLY A 3 -2.82 -34.33 -13.17
CA GLY A 3 -2.87 -32.95 -12.76
C GLY A 3 -1.50 -32.29 -12.58
N ALA A 4 -1.50 -30.99 -12.80
CA ALA A 4 -0.42 -30.12 -12.40
C ALA A 4 -1.04 -28.89 -11.72
N LEU A 5 -1.51 -29.07 -10.48
CA LEU A 5 -1.69 -27.99 -9.52
C LEU A 5 -0.29 -27.51 -9.14
N TRP A 6 0.27 -26.62 -9.96
CA TRP A 6 1.45 -25.87 -9.60
C TRP A 6 1.07 -24.90 -8.47
N LEU A 7 1.51 -25.26 -7.28
CA LEU A 7 1.57 -24.42 -6.09
C LEU A 7 2.20 -23.07 -6.44
N LEU A 8 1.39 -22.05 -6.69
CA LEU A 8 1.79 -20.64 -6.65
C LEU A 8 1.90 -20.17 -5.17
N GLY A 9 2.58 -20.96 -4.36
CA GLY A 9 2.90 -20.65 -2.96
C GLY A 9 4.28 -19.99 -2.85
N GLY A 10 4.37 -18.72 -3.23
CA GLY A 10 5.57 -17.89 -3.13
C GLY A 10 5.42 -16.71 -4.08
N CYS A 11 5.28 -15.45 -3.66
CA CYS A 11 5.81 -14.78 -2.49
C CYS A 11 4.75 -13.83 -1.94
N ALA A 12 4.09 -14.17 -0.82
CA ALA A 12 3.53 -13.11 0.01
C ALA A 12 4.72 -12.56 0.81
N PRO A 13 5.21 -11.33 0.57
CA PRO A 13 6.16 -10.73 1.48
C PRO A 13 5.53 -10.82 2.87
N ASN A 14 6.23 -11.42 3.83
CA ASN A 14 5.76 -11.52 5.20
C ASN A 14 5.80 -10.11 5.79
N LEU A 15 4.80 -9.30 5.44
CA LEU A 15 4.63 -7.95 5.96
C LEU A 15 4.43 -8.09 7.46
N ASN A 16 5.18 -7.31 8.22
CA ASN A 16 4.95 -7.22 9.64
C ASN A 16 3.60 -6.51 9.90
N PRO A 17 3.06 -6.56 11.13
CA PRO A 17 1.75 -5.97 11.41
C PRO A 17 1.64 -4.48 11.07
N SER A 18 2.71 -3.70 11.22
CA SER A 18 2.74 -2.27 10.87
C SER A 18 2.69 -2.05 9.36
N GLN A 19 3.38 -2.88 8.57
CA GLN A 19 3.32 -2.86 7.11
C GLN A 19 1.96 -3.28 6.58
N TRP A 20 1.31 -4.26 7.21
CA TRP A 20 -0.07 -4.64 6.87
C TRP A 20 -1.04 -3.48 7.07
N ARG A 21 -0.97 -2.79 8.22
CA ARG A 21 -1.81 -1.60 8.46
C ARG A 21 -1.54 -0.48 7.47
N ALA A 22 -0.27 -0.28 7.10
CA ALA A 22 0.10 0.73 6.12
C ALA A 22 -0.39 0.39 4.70
N TRP A 23 -0.35 -0.89 4.32
CA TRP A 23 -0.92 -1.37 3.07
C TRP A 23 -2.44 -1.16 3.04
N ASP A 24 -3.13 -1.50 4.12
CA ASP A 24 -4.59 -1.34 4.24
C ASP A 24 -5.01 0.13 4.14
N ALA A 25 -4.32 1.01 4.89
CA ALA A 25 -4.51 2.46 4.80
C ALA A 25 -4.26 3.01 3.38
N PHE A 26 -3.25 2.50 2.69
CA PHE A 26 -2.99 2.86 1.30
C PHE A 26 -4.15 2.44 0.38
N GLN A 27 -4.66 1.21 0.50
CA GLN A 27 -5.77 0.74 -0.33
C GLN A 27 -7.07 1.51 -0.06
N ASP A 28 -7.36 1.88 1.20
CA ASP A 28 -8.49 2.74 1.55
C ASP A 28 -8.40 4.09 0.83
N CYS A 29 -7.22 4.73 0.90
CA CYS A 29 -6.98 6.03 0.28
C CYS A 29 -6.79 6.00 -1.24
N ARG A 30 -6.55 4.82 -1.84
CA ARG A 30 -6.32 4.68 -3.29
C ARG A 30 -7.53 5.09 -4.13
N SER A 31 -8.74 5.03 -3.57
CA SER A 31 -9.95 5.53 -4.23
C SER A 31 -9.86 7.01 -4.62
N LEU A 32 -9.07 7.81 -3.90
CA LEU A 32 -8.83 9.24 -4.14
C LEU A 32 -7.63 9.51 -5.06
N ALA A 33 -6.78 8.50 -5.27
CA ALA A 33 -5.60 8.57 -6.11
C ALA A 33 -5.43 7.25 -6.88
N PRO A 34 -6.26 6.99 -7.91
CA PRO A 34 -6.26 5.70 -8.60
C PRO A 34 -4.93 5.37 -9.27
N SER A 35 -4.15 6.39 -9.65
CA SER A 35 -2.81 6.23 -10.23
C SER A 35 -1.74 5.89 -9.20
N ALA A 36 -2.04 6.03 -7.91
CA ALA A 36 -1.07 5.80 -6.86
C ALA A 36 -0.60 4.35 -6.83
N THR A 37 0.71 4.18 -6.79
CA THR A 37 1.40 2.91 -6.72
C THR A 37 2.37 2.92 -5.55
N ILE A 38 2.26 1.92 -4.67
CA ILE A 38 3.23 1.75 -3.59
C ILE A 38 4.60 1.44 -4.19
N THR A 39 5.61 2.17 -3.74
CA THR A 39 7.01 1.91 -4.02
C THR A 39 7.71 1.24 -2.86
N GLN A 40 7.29 1.54 -1.62
CA GLN A 40 7.88 0.92 -0.42
C GLN A 40 6.89 0.92 0.76
N LEU A 41 6.93 -0.16 1.55
CA LEU A 41 6.30 -0.25 2.87
C LEU A 41 7.40 -0.36 3.93
N PRO A 42 7.79 0.75 4.59
CA PRO A 42 8.79 0.71 5.65
C PRO A 42 8.37 -0.20 6.80
N ALA A 43 9.33 -0.87 7.44
CA ALA A 43 9.05 -1.80 8.55
C ALA A 43 8.41 -1.09 9.75
N GLN A 44 8.70 0.19 9.94
CA GLN A 44 8.09 1.05 10.95
C GLN A 44 6.64 1.46 10.66
N GLY A 45 6.10 1.10 9.49
CA GLY A 45 4.78 1.53 9.02
C GLY A 45 4.82 2.69 8.03
N GLY A 46 3.64 3.14 7.60
CA GLY A 46 3.47 4.11 6.51
C GLY A 46 3.67 3.50 5.12
N ALA A 47 3.35 4.28 4.09
CA ALA A 47 3.49 3.87 2.70
C ALA A 47 4.22 4.95 1.90
N ARG A 48 5.30 4.57 1.21
CA ARG A 48 5.86 5.40 0.15
C ARG A 48 5.19 5.01 -1.15
N PHE A 49 4.76 6.01 -1.90
CA PHE A 49 4.05 5.82 -3.13
C PHE A 49 4.42 6.87 -4.16
N THR A 50 4.17 6.55 -5.41
CA THR A 50 4.19 7.47 -6.54
C THR A 50 2.78 7.59 -7.08
N SER A 51 2.34 8.80 -7.38
CA SER A 51 1.05 9.10 -8.02
C SER A 51 1.25 10.24 -9.00
N ARG A 52 0.20 10.59 -9.75
CA ARG A 52 0.15 11.90 -10.42
C ARG A 52 0.16 13.03 -9.38
N ASP A 53 0.63 14.20 -9.78
CA ASP A 53 0.82 15.35 -8.88
C ASP A 53 -0.52 15.87 -8.33
N ASP A 54 -1.56 15.89 -9.15
CA ASP A 54 -2.92 16.30 -8.77
C ASP A 54 -3.58 15.35 -7.75
N GLU A 55 -3.22 14.07 -7.80
CA GLU A 55 -3.72 13.04 -6.87
C GLU A 55 -2.89 12.94 -5.57
N ARG A 56 -1.64 13.41 -5.60
CA ARG A 56 -0.67 13.23 -4.50
C ARG A 56 -1.12 13.88 -3.21
N ASP A 57 -1.66 15.08 -3.29
CA ASP A 57 -2.13 15.83 -2.12
C ASP A 57 -3.38 15.19 -1.51
N ALA A 58 -4.31 14.72 -2.34
CA ALA A 58 -5.50 14.02 -1.89
C ALA A 58 -5.15 12.72 -1.14
N MET A 59 -4.21 11.95 -1.68
CA MET A 59 -3.73 10.72 -1.04
C MET A 59 -3.00 11.00 0.28
N THR A 60 -2.09 11.97 0.26
CA THR A 60 -1.34 12.39 1.45
C THR A 60 -2.28 12.84 2.57
N ARG A 61 -3.28 13.63 2.21
CA ARG A 61 -4.30 14.11 3.15
C ARG A 61 -5.10 12.97 3.74
N CYS A 62 -5.56 12.03 2.91
CA CYS A 62 -6.30 10.86 3.36
C CYS A 62 -5.48 10.01 4.35
N LEU A 63 -4.22 9.73 4.01
CA LEU A 63 -3.31 8.95 4.86
C LEU A 63 -3.03 9.64 6.21
N ASN A 64 -2.92 10.97 6.20
CA ASN A 64 -2.72 11.75 7.41
C ASN A 64 -3.98 11.83 8.28
N GLU A 65 -5.12 12.26 7.70
CA GLU A 65 -6.36 12.51 8.45
C GLU A 65 -7.03 11.23 8.96
N ARG A 66 -7.01 10.14 8.17
CA ARG A 66 -7.69 8.89 8.55
C ARG A 66 -6.80 7.92 9.30
N HIS A 67 -5.50 7.91 8.99
CA HIS A 67 -4.59 6.86 9.45
C HIS A 67 -3.37 7.42 10.20
N GLY A 68 -3.21 8.74 10.31
CA GLY A 68 -2.11 9.39 11.04
C GLY A 68 -0.74 9.25 10.38
N TYR A 69 -0.68 8.81 9.11
CA TYR A 69 0.58 8.66 8.40
C TYR A 69 1.04 10.00 7.82
N SER A 70 2.10 10.55 8.39
CA SER A 70 2.74 11.78 7.88
C SER A 70 3.70 11.44 6.75
N SER A 71 3.43 11.92 5.53
CA SER A 71 4.40 11.95 4.44
C SER A 71 5.22 13.25 4.52
N ARG A 72 6.09 13.36 5.52
CA ARG A 72 7.16 14.37 5.52
C ARG A 72 8.47 13.74 5.09
#